data_AF-A0A1V6YVW1-F1
#
_entry.id   AF-A0A1V6YVW1-F1
#
_cell.length_a   1.000
_cell.length_b   1.000
_cell.length_c   1.000
_cell.angle_alpha   90.00
_cell.angle_beta   90.00
_cell.angle_gamma   90.00
#
_symmetry.space_group_name_H-M   'P 1'
#
loop_
_entity.id
_entity.type
_entity.pdbx_description
1 polymer ?
#
loop_
_entity_poly.entity_id
_entity_poly.type
_entity_poly.pdbx_seq_one_letter_code
_entity_poly.pdbx_strand_id
1 'polypeptide(L)'
;MDSSQSLRDACGVPDSLFVRSDEDLIRLVYKEFPEEIDRLRRAYSIRDGPWTPSSTPSPSYILYNEEYDEVNRTLVGLLALRWIHTGQYETFIGSQPSASQLTRTSFDWIHGFYTRLITDANALFTLITSIIVNDLGKDPQLASDCHAKTDVDFSTLNHDAILLVACKAGLVPSLEQLPDQDRGDILRAIELGATFNFGQLAQAENAPVCLSGLHRMKGHDRSFRLRFMEQLLDIAGAAGHMDWTCAKKLTQPIFESYRNVYDVCEGVIAGTLTVRSGYDLVLIRRAEFIRDKDVRRFQVEDNPGDRALMRLFCMGNVTTQESINQSINQSSINLLQSN
;
A
#
# COMPACT_ATOMS: atom_id res chain seq x y z
N MET A 1 -22.70 -2.88 24.96
CA MET A 1 -22.17 -3.51 23.73
C MET A 1 -22.60 -4.95 23.75
N ASP A 2 -23.11 -5.48 22.63
CA ASP A 2 -23.34 -6.92 22.53
C ASP A 2 -21.98 -7.61 22.38
N SER A 3 -21.45 -8.14 23.49
CA SER A 3 -20.13 -8.78 23.55
C SER A 3 -20.03 -10.06 22.69
N SER A 4 -21.14 -10.49 22.09
CA SER A 4 -21.25 -11.72 21.30
C SER A 4 -20.96 -11.54 19.81
N GLN A 5 -21.06 -10.34 19.24
CA GLN A 5 -20.93 -10.15 17.79
C GLN A 5 -19.49 -10.41 17.30
N SER A 6 -19.34 -11.22 16.25
CA SER A 6 -18.06 -11.42 15.54
C SER A 6 -17.80 -10.30 14.54
N LEU A 7 -16.54 -10.10 14.13
CA LEU A 7 -16.24 -9.12 13.09
C LEU A 7 -16.87 -9.54 11.75
N ARG A 8 -16.92 -10.83 11.47
CA ARG A 8 -17.57 -11.39 10.29
C ARG A 8 -19.06 -11.03 10.22
N ASP A 9 -19.78 -11.17 11.32
CA ASP A 9 -21.20 -10.78 11.38
C ASP A 9 -21.37 -9.27 11.18
N ALA A 10 -20.47 -8.47 11.77
CA ALA A 10 -20.50 -7.02 11.62
C ALA A 10 -20.22 -6.58 10.16
N CYS A 11 -19.41 -7.34 9.41
CA CYS A 11 -19.20 -7.09 7.97
C CYS A 11 -20.48 -7.29 7.14
N GLY A 12 -21.48 -8.01 7.67
CA GLY A 12 -22.81 -8.14 7.06
C GLY A 12 -23.59 -6.84 6.98
N VAL A 13 -23.22 -5.83 7.78
CA VAL A 13 -23.83 -4.50 7.79
C VAL A 13 -22.73 -3.44 7.87
N PRO A 14 -21.99 -3.18 6.77
CA PRO A 14 -20.81 -2.31 6.76
C PRO A 14 -21.05 -0.92 7.35
N ASP A 15 -22.20 -0.31 7.07
CA ASP A 15 -22.56 0.99 7.61
C ASP A 15 -22.69 0.96 9.15
N SER A 16 -23.21 -0.14 9.72
CA SER A 16 -23.28 -0.30 11.18
C SER A 16 -21.91 -0.59 11.79
N LEU A 17 -21.04 -1.31 11.09
CA LEU A 17 -19.65 -1.54 11.51
C LEU A 17 -18.88 -0.22 11.58
N PHE A 18 -18.98 0.60 10.54
CA PHE A 18 -18.13 1.78 10.38
C PHE A 18 -18.62 3.06 11.09
N VAL A 19 -19.83 3.05 11.66
CA VAL A 19 -20.32 4.12 12.55
C VAL A 19 -19.89 3.93 14.01
N ARG A 20 -19.27 2.78 14.35
CA ARG A 20 -18.69 2.54 15.68
C ARG A 20 -17.59 3.57 16.01
N SER A 21 -17.38 3.76 17.31
CA SER A 21 -16.21 4.51 17.78
C SER A 21 -14.91 3.81 17.33
N ASP A 22 -13.83 4.58 17.19
CA ASP A 22 -12.51 4.04 16.85
C ASP A 22 -12.10 2.93 17.81
N GLU A 23 -12.30 3.14 19.11
CA GLU A 23 -12.00 2.15 20.14
C GLU A 23 -12.81 0.86 19.96
N ASP A 24 -14.12 0.95 19.73
CA ASP A 24 -14.97 -0.24 19.55
C ASP A 24 -14.59 -1.02 18.28
N LEU A 25 -14.29 -0.31 17.19
CA LEU A 25 -13.86 -0.93 15.94
C LEU A 25 -12.51 -1.63 16.12
N ILE A 26 -11.54 -0.95 16.73
CA ILE A 26 -10.19 -1.48 16.99
C ILE A 26 -10.28 -2.72 17.89
N ARG A 27 -11.05 -2.67 18.98
CA ARG A 27 -11.23 -3.82 19.88
C ARG A 27 -11.96 -4.98 19.21
N LEU A 28 -12.93 -4.71 18.34
CA LEU A 28 -13.62 -5.76 17.57
C LEU A 28 -12.67 -6.47 16.60
N VAL A 29 -11.82 -5.71 15.89
CA VAL A 29 -10.81 -6.29 15.01
C VAL A 29 -9.75 -7.06 15.80
N TYR A 30 -9.29 -6.52 16.93
CA TYR A 30 -8.35 -7.23 17.80
C TYR A 30 -8.90 -8.55 18.34
N LYS A 31 -10.19 -8.60 18.68
CA LYS A 31 -10.86 -9.84 19.11
C LYS A 31 -10.84 -10.91 18.01
N GLU A 32 -10.91 -10.51 16.74
CA GLU A 32 -10.90 -11.42 15.59
C GLU A 32 -9.47 -11.88 15.20
N PHE A 33 -8.49 -10.99 15.29
CA PHE A 33 -7.10 -11.22 14.87
C PHE A 33 -6.07 -11.00 15.99
N PRO A 34 -6.21 -11.62 17.17
CA PRO A 34 -5.33 -11.33 18.30
C PRO A 34 -3.90 -11.75 18.01
N GLU A 35 -3.69 -12.94 17.43
CA GLU A 35 -2.35 -13.47 17.14
C GLU A 35 -1.62 -12.61 16.11
N GLU A 36 -2.26 -12.28 15.00
CA GLU A 36 -1.67 -11.46 13.95
C GLU A 36 -1.29 -10.06 14.46
N ILE A 37 -2.19 -9.39 15.20
CA ILE A 37 -1.92 -8.04 15.70
C ILE A 37 -0.83 -8.06 16.79
N ASP A 38 -0.78 -9.10 17.64
CA ASP A 38 0.30 -9.25 18.61
C ASP A 38 1.67 -9.48 17.94
N ARG A 39 1.73 -10.15 16.78
CA ARG A 39 2.99 -10.29 16.01
C ARG A 39 3.53 -8.94 15.56
N LEU A 40 2.66 -8.02 15.13
CA LEU A 40 3.06 -6.68 14.66
C LEU A 40 3.77 -5.84 15.72
N ARG A 41 3.63 -6.16 17.01
CA ARG A 41 4.37 -5.50 18.10
C ARG A 41 5.88 -5.72 18.01
N ARG A 42 6.32 -6.79 17.35
CA ARG A 42 7.74 -7.11 17.13
C ARG A 42 8.28 -6.65 15.79
N ALA A 43 7.39 -6.20 14.89
CA ALA A 43 7.79 -5.74 13.59
C ALA A 43 8.56 -4.42 13.70
N TYR A 44 9.62 -4.29 12.90
CA TYR A 44 10.44 -3.08 12.90
C TYR A 44 9.76 -1.97 12.10
N SER A 45 9.97 -0.71 12.51
CA SER A 45 9.56 0.46 11.74
C SER A 45 10.67 1.51 11.72
N ILE A 46 10.72 2.30 10.65
CA ILE A 46 11.64 3.43 10.52
C ILE A 46 10.82 4.70 10.74
N ARG A 47 11.25 5.54 11.68
CA ARG A 47 10.62 6.82 12.00
C ARG A 47 11.24 7.96 11.20
N ASP A 48 10.38 8.78 10.60
CA ASP A 48 10.79 9.99 9.89
C ASP A 48 10.91 11.18 10.87
N GLY A 49 12.03 11.28 11.58
CA GLY A 49 12.35 12.45 12.40
C GLY A 49 11.43 12.68 13.62
N PRO A 50 11.54 13.85 14.29
CA PRO A 50 10.72 14.17 15.45
C PRO A 50 9.26 14.44 15.06
N TRP A 51 8.31 13.96 15.86
CA TRP A 51 6.89 14.23 15.68
C TRP A 51 6.23 14.67 16.99
N THR A 52 5.07 15.32 16.86
CA THR A 52 4.19 15.66 17.99
C THR A 52 3.00 14.71 18.00
N PRO A 53 2.82 13.87 19.03
CA PRO A 53 1.68 12.97 19.14
C PRO A 53 0.35 13.72 19.12
N SER A 54 -0.70 13.08 18.58
CA SER A 54 -2.08 13.57 18.75
C SER A 54 -2.48 13.53 20.23
N SER A 55 -3.49 14.35 20.59
CA SER A 55 -4.06 14.37 21.95
C SER A 55 -4.97 13.17 22.25
N THR A 56 -5.38 12.41 21.23
CA THR A 56 -6.19 11.21 21.37
C THR A 56 -5.30 9.97 21.45
N PRO A 57 -5.70 8.89 22.15
CA PRO A 57 -4.94 7.64 22.17
C PRO A 57 -4.74 7.05 20.76
N SER A 58 -3.56 6.52 20.47
CA SER A 58 -3.27 5.77 19.25
C SER A 58 -3.95 4.38 19.28
N PRO A 59 -4.09 3.69 18.14
CA PRO A 59 -4.64 2.33 18.12
C PRO A 59 -3.91 1.33 19.03
N SER A 60 -2.58 1.37 19.06
CA SER A 60 -1.79 0.51 19.95
C SER A 60 -1.95 0.91 21.41
N TYR A 61 -2.06 2.21 21.72
CA TYR A 61 -2.34 2.66 23.08
C TYR A 61 -3.71 2.22 23.58
N ILE A 62 -4.74 2.19 22.71
CA ILE A 62 -6.08 1.66 23.02
C ILE A 62 -6.01 0.17 23.41
N LEU A 63 -5.18 -0.61 22.73
CA LEU A 63 -5.08 -2.06 22.92
C LEU A 63 -4.15 -2.44 24.09
N TYR A 64 -3.01 -1.78 24.21
CA TYR A 64 -1.89 -2.21 25.05
C TYR A 64 -1.45 -1.18 26.08
N ASN A 65 -1.97 0.05 26.03
CA ASN A 65 -1.49 1.18 26.82
C ASN A 65 0.03 1.44 26.59
N GLU A 66 0.50 1.16 25.38
CA GLU A 66 1.88 1.32 24.91
C GLU A 66 1.88 1.54 23.38
N GLU A 67 2.88 2.26 22.87
CA GLU A 67 2.99 2.59 21.45
C GLU A 67 3.75 1.52 20.66
N TYR A 68 3.11 0.98 19.63
CA TYR A 68 3.71 0.04 18.68
C TYR A 68 3.51 0.54 17.24
N ASP A 69 4.61 0.88 16.56
CA ASP A 69 4.57 1.58 15.28
C ASP A 69 3.80 0.82 14.19
N GLU A 70 4.11 -0.47 13.98
CA GLU A 70 3.46 -1.26 12.93
C GLU A 70 1.99 -1.58 13.29
N VAL A 71 1.66 -1.78 14.57
CA VAL A 71 0.24 -1.88 15.00
C VAL A 71 -0.52 -0.60 14.64
N ASN A 72 0.06 0.57 14.93
CA ASN A 72 -0.55 1.86 14.59
C ASN A 72 -0.71 2.02 13.08
N ARG A 73 0.30 1.65 12.28
CA ARG A 73 0.24 1.76 10.82
C ARG A 73 -0.86 0.89 10.21
N THR A 74 -0.89 -0.40 10.58
CA THR A 74 -1.87 -1.35 10.07
C THR A 74 -3.29 -0.95 10.47
N LEU A 75 -3.52 -0.58 11.75
CA LEU A 75 -4.85 -0.21 12.22
C LEU A 75 -5.31 1.15 11.68
N VAL A 76 -4.40 2.09 11.38
CA VAL A 76 -4.77 3.33 10.66
C VAL A 76 -5.13 3.04 9.20
N GLY A 77 -4.50 2.04 8.56
CA GLY A 77 -4.96 1.53 7.26
C GLY A 77 -6.40 1.02 7.30
N LEU A 78 -6.79 0.33 8.38
CA LEU A 78 -8.18 -0.06 8.63
C LEU A 78 -9.10 1.16 8.86
N LEU A 79 -8.67 2.15 9.65
CA LEU A 79 -9.46 3.37 9.86
C LEU A 79 -9.61 4.18 8.56
N ALA A 80 -8.61 4.14 7.67
CA ALA A 80 -8.69 4.71 6.33
C ALA A 80 -9.74 4.02 5.47
N LEU A 81 -9.86 2.69 5.54
CA LEU A 81 -10.96 1.95 4.89
C LEU A 81 -12.33 2.46 5.36
N ARG A 82 -12.50 2.68 6.68
CA ARG A 82 -13.72 3.28 7.23
C ARG A 82 -13.99 4.67 6.65
N TRP A 83 -12.99 5.56 6.62
CA TRP A 83 -13.16 6.92 6.11
C TRP A 83 -13.52 6.91 4.61
N ILE A 84 -12.90 6.03 3.83
CA ILE A 84 -13.23 5.81 2.42
C ILE A 84 -14.68 5.33 2.30
N HIS A 85 -15.07 4.27 3.01
CA HIS A 85 -16.42 3.69 2.93
C HIS A 85 -17.51 4.71 3.29
N THR A 86 -17.29 5.49 4.35
CA THR A 86 -18.26 6.48 4.87
C THR A 86 -18.18 7.86 4.20
N GLY A 87 -17.29 8.03 3.22
CA GLY A 87 -17.14 9.29 2.49
C GLY A 87 -16.55 10.45 3.34
N GLN A 88 -15.83 10.15 4.42
CA GLN A 88 -15.27 11.14 5.35
C GLN A 88 -13.98 11.79 4.80
N TYR A 89 -14.12 12.55 3.71
CA TYR A 89 -13.01 13.22 3.04
C TYR A 89 -12.20 14.15 3.95
N GLU A 90 -12.87 15.00 4.74
CA GLU A 90 -12.18 15.97 5.62
C GLU A 90 -11.32 15.29 6.69
N THR A 91 -11.83 14.20 7.29
CA THR A 91 -11.05 13.37 8.22
C THR A 91 -9.88 12.71 7.49
N PHE A 92 -10.12 12.17 6.30
CA PHE A 92 -9.11 11.46 5.52
C PHE A 92 -7.88 12.33 5.22
N ILE A 93 -8.12 13.60 4.84
CA ILE A 93 -7.04 14.54 4.49
C ILE A 93 -6.45 15.27 5.70
N GLY A 94 -7.13 15.26 6.86
CA GLY A 94 -6.77 15.92 8.12
C GLY A 94 -5.51 16.79 8.11
N SER A 95 -4.37 16.22 8.48
CA SER A 95 -3.08 16.91 8.62
C SER A 95 -2.18 16.87 7.37
N GLN A 96 -2.71 16.47 6.21
CA GLN A 96 -1.93 16.49 4.96
C GLN A 96 -1.50 17.93 4.61
N PRO A 97 -0.27 18.13 4.10
CA PRO A 97 0.18 19.47 3.70
C PRO A 97 -0.71 20.03 2.59
N SER A 98 -1.18 21.27 2.74
CA SER A 98 -2.12 21.90 1.79
C SER A 98 -1.61 21.93 0.34
N ALA A 99 -0.30 22.05 0.15
CA ALA A 99 0.32 22.08 -1.18
C ALA A 99 0.27 20.73 -1.93
N SER A 100 0.07 19.62 -1.22
CA SER A 100 0.05 18.26 -1.77
C SER A 100 -1.19 17.46 -1.37
N GLN A 101 -2.17 18.10 -0.74
CA GLN A 101 -3.35 17.46 -0.19
C GLN A 101 -4.13 16.69 -1.27
N LEU A 102 -4.59 15.47 -0.95
CA LEU A 102 -5.43 14.67 -1.84
C LEU A 102 -6.70 15.45 -2.19
N THR A 103 -7.02 15.54 -3.48
CA THR A 103 -8.21 16.25 -3.96
C THR A 103 -9.49 15.45 -3.72
N ARG A 104 -10.63 16.15 -3.61
CA ARG A 104 -11.95 15.52 -3.50
C ARG A 104 -12.24 14.56 -4.66
N THR A 105 -11.93 14.97 -5.89
CA THR A 105 -12.10 14.11 -7.08
C THR A 105 -11.30 12.81 -6.99
N SER A 106 -10.09 12.88 -6.44
CA SER A 106 -9.24 11.70 -6.26
C SER A 106 -9.76 10.80 -5.14
N PHE A 107 -10.22 11.39 -4.04
CA PHE A 107 -10.90 10.66 -2.98
C PHE A 107 -12.17 9.96 -3.46
N ASP A 108 -13.02 10.64 -4.24
CA ASP A 108 -14.24 10.07 -4.79
C ASP A 108 -13.94 8.92 -5.77
N TRP A 109 -12.81 8.98 -6.49
CA TRP A 109 -12.33 7.85 -7.29
C TRP A 109 -11.97 6.65 -6.41
N ILE A 110 -11.25 6.86 -5.30
CA ILE A 110 -10.90 5.80 -4.34
C ILE A 110 -12.18 5.20 -3.75
N HIS A 111 -13.10 6.05 -3.27
CA HIS A 111 -14.39 5.62 -2.76
C HIS A 111 -15.14 4.74 -3.78
N GLY A 112 -15.28 5.21 -5.02
CA GLY A 112 -15.92 4.44 -6.08
C GLY A 112 -15.18 3.13 -6.43
N PHE A 113 -13.86 3.11 -6.33
CA PHE A 113 -13.05 1.90 -6.53
C PHE A 113 -13.36 0.84 -5.46
N TYR A 114 -13.47 1.25 -4.19
CA TYR A 114 -13.75 0.36 -3.07
C TYR A 114 -15.19 -0.16 -3.10
N THR A 115 -16.17 0.72 -3.33
CA THR A 115 -17.59 0.35 -3.37
C THR A 115 -17.91 -0.69 -4.46
N ARG A 116 -17.14 -0.72 -5.55
CA ARG A 116 -17.30 -1.74 -6.61
C ARG A 116 -16.78 -3.13 -6.22
N LEU A 117 -15.88 -3.22 -5.24
CA LEU A 117 -15.24 -4.46 -4.84
C LEU A 117 -15.78 -5.02 -3.52
N ILE A 118 -16.21 -4.14 -2.61
CA ILE A 118 -16.84 -4.51 -1.35
C ILE A 118 -18.34 -4.70 -1.61
N THR A 119 -18.69 -5.79 -2.29
CA THR A 119 -20.07 -6.08 -2.72
C THR A 119 -20.90 -6.80 -1.67
N ASP A 120 -20.25 -7.43 -0.70
CA ASP A 120 -20.88 -8.24 0.34
C ASP A 120 -19.98 -8.35 1.59
N ALA A 121 -20.51 -9.03 2.60
CA ALA A 121 -19.85 -9.25 3.88
C ALA A 121 -18.50 -9.96 3.76
N ASN A 122 -18.41 -10.96 2.87
CA ASN A 122 -17.20 -11.75 2.70
C ASN A 122 -16.12 -10.92 2.00
N ALA A 123 -16.49 -10.11 1.01
CA ALA A 123 -15.56 -9.19 0.36
C ALA A 123 -14.95 -8.18 1.34
N LEU A 124 -15.78 -7.60 2.24
CA LEU A 124 -15.29 -6.71 3.29
C LEU A 124 -14.36 -7.43 4.27
N PHE A 125 -14.79 -8.58 4.79
CA PHE A 125 -14.01 -9.36 5.73
C PHE A 125 -12.68 -9.84 5.12
N THR A 126 -12.69 -10.22 3.84
CA THR A 126 -11.49 -10.59 3.07
C THR A 126 -10.51 -9.41 2.96
N LEU A 127 -11.01 -8.21 2.67
CA LEU A 127 -10.17 -7.02 2.63
C LEU A 127 -9.60 -6.68 4.01
N ILE A 128 -10.42 -6.73 5.07
CA ILE A 128 -9.92 -6.51 6.43
C ILE A 128 -8.85 -7.53 6.80
N THR A 129 -9.07 -8.81 6.49
CA THR A 129 -8.06 -9.85 6.69
C THR A 129 -6.78 -9.51 5.92
N SER A 130 -6.89 -9.13 4.64
CA SER A 130 -5.74 -8.73 3.82
C SER A 130 -4.95 -7.56 4.42
N ILE A 131 -5.60 -6.55 5.01
CA ILE A 131 -4.94 -5.43 5.69
C ILE A 131 -4.14 -5.95 6.90
N ILE A 132 -4.77 -6.76 7.75
CA ILE A 132 -4.16 -7.23 9.00
C ILE A 132 -2.97 -8.16 8.74
N VAL A 133 -3.04 -9.02 7.71
CA VAL A 133 -1.97 -9.99 7.44
C VAL A 133 -0.77 -9.41 6.68
N ASN A 134 -0.93 -8.29 5.96
CA ASN A 134 0.06 -7.81 5.00
C ASN A 134 1.45 -7.56 5.62
N ASP A 135 1.48 -7.02 6.84
CA ASP A 135 2.73 -6.63 7.49
C ASP A 135 3.35 -7.71 8.38
N LEU A 136 2.72 -8.90 8.48
CA LEU A 136 3.24 -9.98 9.33
C LEU A 136 4.63 -10.46 8.91
N GLY A 137 4.96 -10.33 7.62
CA GLY A 137 6.30 -10.64 7.09
C GLY A 137 7.43 -9.81 7.70
N LYS A 138 7.12 -8.71 8.40
CA LYS A 138 8.08 -7.87 9.13
C LYS A 138 8.39 -8.39 10.54
N ASP A 139 7.61 -9.32 11.07
CA ASP A 139 7.89 -9.97 12.37
C ASP A 139 9.15 -10.85 12.24
N PRO A 140 10.28 -10.51 12.89
CA PRO A 140 11.51 -11.29 12.78
C PRO A 140 11.35 -12.73 13.31
N GLN A 141 10.39 -12.96 14.20
CA GLN A 141 10.10 -14.31 14.70
C GLN A 141 9.39 -15.17 13.65
N LEU A 142 8.65 -14.57 12.71
CA LEU A 142 7.90 -15.33 11.70
C LEU A 142 8.82 -16.12 10.77
N ALA A 143 9.98 -15.57 10.40
CA ALA A 143 10.97 -16.29 9.61
C ALA A 143 11.53 -17.51 10.37
N SER A 144 11.76 -17.36 11.68
CA SER A 144 12.22 -18.46 12.55
C SER A 144 11.14 -19.54 12.69
N ASP A 145 9.87 -19.15 12.82
CA ASP A 145 8.73 -20.07 12.89
C ASP A 145 8.56 -20.84 11.56
N CYS A 146 8.76 -20.15 10.41
CA CYS A 146 8.78 -20.79 9.09
C CYS A 146 9.91 -21.82 9.01
N HIS A 147 11.11 -21.47 9.45
CA HIS A 147 12.26 -22.38 9.45
C HIS A 147 11.98 -23.62 10.32
N ALA A 148 11.46 -23.44 11.53
CA ALA A 148 11.12 -24.54 12.43
C ALA A 148 10.08 -25.51 11.84
N LYS A 149 9.20 -25.02 10.96
CA LYS A 149 8.14 -25.83 10.33
C LYS A 149 8.53 -26.46 9.00
N THR A 150 9.48 -25.87 8.28
CA THR A 150 9.83 -26.26 6.90
C THR A 150 11.26 -26.78 6.72
N ASP A 151 12.12 -26.61 7.74
CA ASP A 151 13.55 -26.90 7.71
C ASP A 151 14.35 -26.10 6.66
N VAL A 152 13.81 -24.96 6.21
CA VAL A 152 14.46 -24.05 5.26
C VAL A 152 14.56 -22.66 5.87
N ASP A 153 15.75 -22.05 5.81
CA ASP A 153 15.96 -20.69 6.29
C ASP A 153 15.49 -19.68 5.23
N PHE A 154 14.55 -18.82 5.62
CA PHE A 154 13.97 -17.77 4.79
C PHE A 154 14.26 -16.36 5.32
N SER A 155 15.14 -16.23 6.32
CA SER A 155 15.43 -14.96 6.99
C SER A 155 16.02 -13.88 6.06
N THR A 156 16.57 -14.27 4.91
CA THR A 156 17.13 -13.33 3.91
C THR A 156 16.12 -12.89 2.85
N LEU A 157 14.90 -13.43 2.85
CA LEU A 157 13.87 -13.03 1.90
C LEU A 157 13.29 -11.65 2.26
N ASN A 158 12.65 -10.99 1.30
CA ASN A 158 11.86 -9.80 1.59
C ASN A 158 10.60 -10.17 2.40
N HIS A 159 10.00 -9.21 3.10
CA HIS A 159 8.88 -9.45 4.01
C HIS A 159 7.65 -10.06 3.31
N ASP A 160 7.29 -9.63 2.09
CA ASP A 160 6.18 -10.22 1.32
C ASP A 160 6.44 -11.71 1.00
N ALA A 161 7.70 -12.07 0.72
CA ALA A 161 8.09 -13.45 0.47
C ALA A 161 8.11 -14.30 1.76
N ILE A 162 8.54 -13.73 2.90
CA ILE A 162 8.41 -14.38 4.22
C ILE A 162 6.94 -14.63 4.55
N LEU A 163 6.07 -13.64 4.32
CA LEU A 163 4.63 -13.76 4.51
C LEU A 163 4.06 -14.89 3.64
N LEU A 164 4.41 -14.95 2.34
CA LEU A 164 3.94 -16.01 1.45
C LEU A 164 4.30 -17.41 1.97
N VAL A 165 5.53 -17.58 2.48
CA VAL A 165 5.97 -18.85 3.09
C VAL A 165 5.15 -19.14 4.33
N ALA A 166 4.96 -18.17 5.22
CA ALA A 166 4.16 -18.33 6.44
C ALA A 166 2.72 -18.73 6.14
N CYS A 167 2.08 -18.10 5.17
CA CYS A 167 0.72 -18.46 4.73
C CYS A 167 0.67 -19.89 4.20
N LYS A 168 1.62 -20.29 3.34
CA LYS A 168 1.70 -21.67 2.81
C LYS A 168 2.01 -22.71 3.88
N ALA A 169 2.74 -22.32 4.92
CA ALA A 169 3.04 -23.15 6.08
C ALA A 169 1.87 -23.18 7.09
N GLY A 170 0.76 -22.47 6.87
CA GLY A 170 -0.35 -22.41 7.82
C GLY A 170 0.04 -21.76 9.16
N LEU A 171 0.86 -20.71 9.11
CA LEU A 171 1.27 -19.91 10.27
C LEU A 171 0.45 -18.61 10.42
N VAL A 172 -0.55 -18.41 9.55
CA VAL A 172 -1.48 -17.27 9.58
C VAL A 172 -2.90 -17.82 9.73
N PRO A 173 -3.37 -18.07 10.97
CA PRO A 173 -4.61 -18.81 11.22
C PRO A 173 -5.87 -18.13 10.66
N SER A 174 -5.90 -16.80 10.61
CA SER A 174 -7.01 -16.04 10.04
C SER A 174 -7.36 -16.41 8.60
N LEU A 175 -6.38 -16.85 7.80
CA LEU A 175 -6.62 -17.29 6.41
C LEU A 175 -7.42 -18.59 6.33
N GLU A 176 -7.33 -19.46 7.34
CA GLU A 176 -8.10 -20.71 7.37
C GLU A 176 -9.58 -20.49 7.71
N GLN A 177 -9.94 -19.29 8.17
CA GLN A 177 -11.33 -18.91 8.43
C GLN A 177 -12.04 -18.43 7.17
N LEU A 178 -11.31 -18.12 6.09
CA LEU A 178 -11.89 -17.61 4.85
C LEU A 178 -12.41 -18.76 3.98
N PRO A 179 -13.49 -18.51 3.19
CA PRO A 179 -13.85 -19.39 2.08
C PRO A 179 -12.66 -19.63 1.14
N ASP A 180 -12.57 -20.82 0.53
CA ASP A 180 -11.44 -21.22 -0.33
C ASP A 180 -11.13 -20.21 -1.44
N GLN A 181 -12.17 -19.62 -2.03
CA GLN A 181 -12.02 -18.60 -3.08
C GLN A 181 -11.34 -17.33 -2.54
N ASP A 182 -11.79 -16.84 -1.38
CA ASP A 182 -11.30 -15.62 -0.74
C ASP A 182 -9.86 -15.79 -0.25
N ARG A 183 -9.58 -16.95 0.37
CA ARG A 183 -8.22 -17.36 0.74
C ARG A 183 -7.32 -17.42 -0.50
N GLY A 184 -7.81 -18.02 -1.59
CA GLY A 184 -7.07 -18.09 -2.85
C GLY A 184 -6.77 -16.71 -3.45
N ASP A 185 -7.68 -15.75 -3.31
CA ASP A 185 -7.47 -14.38 -3.75
C ASP A 185 -6.41 -13.65 -2.93
N ILE A 186 -6.42 -13.79 -1.60
CA ILE A 186 -5.36 -13.24 -0.73
C ILE A 186 -4.00 -13.87 -1.05
N LEU A 187 -3.93 -15.19 -1.19
CA LEU A 187 -2.65 -15.88 -1.48
C LEU A 187 -2.04 -15.41 -2.81
N ARG A 188 -2.85 -15.22 -3.85
CA ARG A 188 -2.38 -14.66 -5.14
C ARG A 188 -1.96 -13.20 -5.01
N ALA A 189 -2.68 -12.41 -4.21
CA ALA A 189 -2.31 -11.01 -3.91
C ALA A 189 -0.93 -10.93 -3.24
N ILE A 190 -0.68 -11.78 -2.23
CA ILE A 190 0.62 -11.88 -1.55
C ILE A 190 1.72 -12.36 -2.50
N GLU A 191 1.43 -13.37 -3.33
CA GLU A 191 2.38 -13.86 -4.34
C GLU A 191 2.77 -12.78 -5.37
N LEU A 192 1.82 -11.92 -5.76
CA LEU A 192 2.13 -10.76 -6.58
C LEU A 192 3.07 -9.81 -5.83
N GLY A 193 2.76 -9.45 -4.58
CA GLY A 193 3.61 -8.59 -3.73
C GLY A 193 5.05 -9.09 -3.60
N ALA A 194 5.23 -10.39 -3.39
CA ALA A 194 6.53 -11.04 -3.25
C ALA A 194 7.43 -10.92 -4.50
N THR A 195 6.84 -10.63 -5.67
CA THR A 195 7.56 -10.55 -6.96
C THR A 195 7.45 -9.20 -7.66
N PHE A 196 6.56 -8.31 -7.18
CA PHE A 196 6.27 -7.04 -7.82
C PHE A 196 5.85 -5.99 -6.78
N ASN A 197 6.65 -4.90 -6.71
CA ASN A 197 6.40 -3.78 -5.83
C ASN A 197 5.82 -2.58 -6.61
N PHE A 198 4.62 -2.15 -6.23
CA PHE A 198 3.91 -1.03 -6.87
C PHE A 198 4.65 0.31 -6.69
N GLY A 199 5.22 0.57 -5.51
CA GLY A 199 5.99 1.78 -5.22
C GLY A 199 7.24 1.91 -6.07
N GLN A 200 7.99 0.81 -6.24
CA GLN A 200 9.15 0.77 -7.13
C GLN A 200 8.76 1.04 -8.58
N LEU A 201 7.58 0.60 -9.04
CA LEU A 201 7.10 0.96 -10.37
C LEU A 201 6.71 2.44 -10.44
N ALA A 202 6.01 2.96 -9.44
CA ALA A 202 5.60 4.36 -9.37
C ALA A 202 6.81 5.31 -9.46
N GLN A 203 7.96 4.89 -8.94
CA GLN A 203 9.24 5.61 -8.97
C GLN A 203 10.18 5.15 -10.10
N ALA A 204 9.74 4.22 -10.95
CA ALA A 204 10.53 3.64 -12.03
C ALA A 204 11.91 3.08 -11.58
N GLU A 205 11.99 2.61 -10.33
CA GLU A 205 13.17 1.96 -9.76
C GLU A 205 13.34 0.55 -10.31
N ASN A 206 12.24 -0.15 -10.54
CA ASN A 206 12.27 -1.51 -11.08
C ASN A 206 12.68 -1.55 -12.56
N ALA A 207 13.06 -2.73 -13.03
CA ALA A 207 13.26 -2.96 -14.47
C ALA A 207 11.92 -3.34 -15.11
N PRO A 208 11.73 -3.10 -16.43
CA PRO A 208 10.50 -3.47 -17.12
C PRO A 208 10.07 -4.91 -16.86
N VAL A 209 11.01 -5.87 -16.82
CA VAL A 209 10.77 -7.30 -16.58
C VAL A 209 10.00 -7.60 -15.28
N CYS A 210 10.02 -6.71 -14.28
CA CYS A 210 9.24 -6.88 -13.06
C CYS A 210 7.73 -6.90 -13.33
N LEU A 211 7.25 -6.27 -14.40
CA LEU A 211 5.85 -6.34 -14.84
C LEU A 211 5.45 -7.73 -15.36
N SER A 212 6.40 -8.62 -15.68
CA SER A 212 6.08 -9.98 -16.15
C SER A 212 5.32 -10.80 -15.11
N GLY A 213 5.47 -10.49 -13.82
CA GLY A 213 4.69 -11.12 -12.74
C GLY A 213 3.18 -10.91 -12.90
N LEU A 214 2.75 -9.81 -13.52
CA LEU A 214 1.34 -9.48 -13.75
C LEU A 214 0.64 -10.46 -14.70
N HIS A 215 1.37 -11.17 -15.57
CA HIS A 215 0.76 -12.18 -16.44
C HIS A 215 0.09 -13.32 -15.65
N ARG A 216 0.56 -13.60 -14.43
CA ARG A 216 -0.08 -14.58 -13.52
C ARG A 216 -1.43 -14.11 -12.97
N MET A 217 -1.76 -12.82 -13.11
CA MET A 217 -3.03 -12.26 -12.67
C MET A 217 -4.13 -12.31 -13.74
N LYS A 218 -3.82 -12.81 -14.94
CA LYS A 218 -4.81 -12.97 -16.01
C LYS A 218 -5.91 -13.94 -15.59
N GLY A 219 -7.16 -13.47 -15.56
CA GLY A 219 -8.31 -14.24 -15.06
C GLY A 219 -8.45 -14.23 -13.53
N HIS A 220 -7.64 -13.42 -12.83
CA HIS A 220 -7.65 -13.26 -11.38
C HIS A 220 -7.81 -11.78 -10.99
N ASP A 221 -8.70 -11.06 -11.67
CA ASP A 221 -8.92 -9.62 -11.50
C ASP A 221 -9.24 -9.24 -10.04
N ARG A 222 -10.00 -10.09 -9.34
CA ARG A 222 -10.32 -9.88 -7.93
C ARG A 222 -9.07 -9.89 -7.05
N SER A 223 -8.17 -10.85 -7.26
CA SER A 223 -6.91 -10.94 -6.51
C SER A 223 -6.02 -9.71 -6.78
N PHE A 224 -5.95 -9.24 -8.02
CA PHE A 224 -5.16 -8.05 -8.38
C PHE A 224 -5.73 -6.79 -7.73
N ARG A 225 -7.04 -6.58 -7.84
CA ARG A 225 -7.70 -5.42 -7.26
C ARG A 225 -7.64 -5.43 -5.74
N LEU A 226 -7.77 -6.59 -5.10
CA LEU A 226 -7.58 -6.76 -3.66
C LEU A 226 -6.18 -6.29 -3.23
N ARG A 227 -5.13 -6.75 -3.91
CA ARG A 227 -3.75 -6.29 -3.64
C ARG A 227 -3.61 -4.78 -3.81
N PHE A 228 -4.19 -4.22 -4.87
CA PHE A 228 -4.09 -2.78 -5.10
C PHE A 228 -4.86 -1.95 -4.06
N MET A 229 -6.03 -2.42 -3.61
CA MET A 229 -6.76 -1.79 -2.50
C MET A 229 -5.92 -1.80 -1.23
N GLU A 230 -5.45 -2.98 -0.82
CA GLU A 230 -4.60 -3.14 0.37
C GLU A 230 -3.37 -2.23 0.30
N GLN A 231 -2.68 -2.16 -0.85
CA GLN A 231 -1.55 -1.25 -1.03
C GLN A 231 -1.90 0.24 -0.83
N LEU A 232 -3.08 0.70 -1.27
CA LEU A 232 -3.52 2.08 -1.00
C LEU A 232 -3.78 2.31 0.49
N LEU A 233 -4.30 1.31 1.22
CA LEU A 233 -4.51 1.39 2.66
C LEU A 233 -3.20 1.33 3.45
N ASP A 234 -2.23 0.54 3.01
CA ASP A 234 -0.88 0.51 3.59
C ASP A 234 -0.23 1.91 3.49
N ILE A 235 -0.34 2.57 2.33
CA ILE A 235 0.14 3.95 2.16
C ILE A 235 -0.64 4.92 3.06
N ALA A 236 -1.96 4.79 3.13
CA ALA A 236 -2.79 5.64 4.00
C ALA A 236 -2.38 5.49 5.47
N GLY A 237 -2.09 4.25 5.90
CA GLY A 237 -1.66 3.88 7.25
C GLY A 237 -0.17 4.13 7.54
N ALA A 238 0.68 4.38 6.53
CA ALA A 238 2.13 4.41 6.69
C ALA A 238 2.64 5.42 7.74
N ALA A 239 1.93 6.52 7.98
CA ALA A 239 2.25 7.50 9.01
C ALA A 239 1.45 7.33 10.31
N GLY A 240 0.73 6.22 10.49
CA GLY A 240 -0.15 5.99 11.64
C GLY A 240 0.55 6.04 12.99
N HIS A 241 1.85 5.72 13.04
CA HIS A 241 2.67 5.85 14.25
C HIS A 241 3.01 7.30 14.62
N MET A 242 2.94 8.23 13.66
CA MET A 242 3.13 9.67 13.88
C MET A 242 1.80 10.41 14.01
N ASP A 243 0.80 10.00 13.23
CA ASP A 243 -0.52 10.62 13.16
C ASP A 243 -1.56 9.56 12.76
N TRP A 244 -2.35 9.14 13.73
CA TRP A 244 -3.43 8.16 13.59
C TRP A 244 -4.80 8.79 13.27
N THR A 245 -4.87 10.11 13.11
CA THR A 245 -6.14 10.83 12.95
C THR A 245 -6.58 11.00 11.49
N CYS A 246 -5.68 10.76 10.54
CA CYS A 246 -5.93 10.90 9.11
C CYS A 246 -4.99 10.03 8.26
N ALA A 247 -5.25 9.94 6.95
CA ALA A 247 -4.40 9.22 6.00
C ALA A 247 -3.22 10.10 5.52
N LYS A 248 -2.32 10.49 6.43
CA LYS A 248 -1.34 11.56 6.22
C LYS A 248 -0.41 11.38 5.01
N LYS A 249 -0.09 10.14 4.62
CA LYS A 249 0.84 9.84 3.52
C LYS A 249 0.15 9.61 2.18
N LEU A 250 -1.16 9.33 2.11
CA LEU A 250 -1.86 9.19 0.82
C LEU A 250 -2.26 10.57 0.25
N THR A 251 -1.25 11.32 -0.18
CA THR A 251 -1.35 12.66 -0.76
C THR A 251 -1.67 12.62 -2.26
N GLN A 252 -2.02 13.76 -2.87
CA GLN A 252 -2.36 13.84 -4.30
C GLN A 252 -1.25 13.29 -5.21
N PRO A 253 0.03 13.70 -5.08
CA PRO A 253 1.08 13.21 -5.99
C PRO A 253 1.34 11.70 -5.86
N ILE A 254 1.20 11.17 -4.64
CA ILE A 254 1.33 9.74 -4.37
C ILE A 254 0.17 9.00 -5.03
N PHE A 255 -1.07 9.43 -4.79
CA PHE A 255 -2.24 8.81 -5.40
C PHE A 255 -2.18 8.82 -6.93
N GLU A 256 -1.80 9.93 -7.57
CA GLU A 256 -1.66 10.01 -9.04
C GLU A 256 -0.64 8.99 -9.57
N SER A 257 0.48 8.84 -8.86
CA SER A 257 1.52 7.86 -9.22
C SER A 257 0.97 6.43 -9.15
N TYR A 258 0.24 6.11 -8.08
CA TYR A 258 -0.39 4.78 -7.92
C TYR A 258 -1.54 4.54 -8.89
N ARG A 259 -2.33 5.57 -9.23
CA ARG A 259 -3.36 5.48 -10.27
C ARG A 259 -2.74 5.19 -11.64
N ASN A 260 -1.60 5.81 -11.95
CA ASN A 260 -0.86 5.50 -13.18
C ASN A 260 -0.37 4.06 -13.20
N VAL A 261 0.17 3.60 -12.08
CA VAL A 261 0.59 2.21 -11.90
C VAL A 261 -0.59 1.24 -12.07
N TYR A 262 -1.76 1.54 -11.51
CA TYR A 262 -2.96 0.72 -11.67
C TYR A 262 -3.34 0.55 -13.14
N ASP A 263 -3.44 1.66 -13.89
CA ASP A 263 -3.80 1.63 -15.31
C ASP A 263 -2.80 0.81 -16.15
N VAL A 264 -1.51 0.94 -15.85
CA VAL A 264 -0.44 0.17 -16.50
C VAL A 264 -0.58 -1.32 -16.18
N CYS A 265 -0.83 -1.65 -14.91
CA CYS A 265 -0.98 -3.04 -14.50
C CYS A 265 -2.19 -3.70 -15.15
N GLU A 266 -3.37 -3.04 -15.13
CA GLU A 266 -4.57 -3.53 -15.82
C GLU A 266 -4.31 -3.74 -17.32
N GLY A 267 -3.62 -2.81 -17.98
CA GLY A 267 -3.28 -2.95 -19.40
C GLY A 267 -2.37 -4.13 -19.71
N VAL A 268 -1.39 -4.41 -18.84
CA VAL A 268 -0.49 -5.58 -18.99
C VAL A 268 -1.25 -6.89 -18.70
N ILE A 269 -2.11 -6.91 -17.68
CA ILE A 269 -2.94 -8.08 -17.34
C ILE A 269 -3.91 -8.40 -18.50
N ALA A 270 -4.55 -7.38 -19.05
CA ALA A 270 -5.48 -7.49 -20.18
C ALA A 270 -4.77 -7.83 -21.50
N GLY A 271 -3.44 -7.66 -21.57
CA GLY A 271 -2.65 -7.87 -22.79
C GLY A 271 -2.76 -6.73 -23.82
N THR A 272 -3.31 -5.58 -23.42
CA THR A 272 -3.35 -4.37 -24.26
C THR A 272 -2.04 -3.59 -24.21
N LEU A 273 -1.24 -3.80 -23.16
CA LEU A 273 0.12 -3.31 -23.03
C LEU A 273 1.10 -4.48 -22.92
N THR A 274 2.25 -4.33 -23.58
CA THR A 274 3.40 -5.19 -23.30
C THR A 274 4.07 -4.74 -22.00
N VAL A 275 4.87 -5.61 -21.40
CA VAL A 275 5.76 -5.28 -20.27
C VAL A 275 6.60 -4.03 -20.56
N ARG A 276 7.11 -3.87 -21.79
CA ARG A 276 7.92 -2.71 -22.16
C ARG A 276 7.08 -1.43 -22.29
N SER A 277 6.00 -1.49 -23.08
CA SER A 277 5.14 -0.32 -23.31
C SER A 277 4.41 0.12 -22.05
N GLY A 278 4.07 -0.81 -21.15
CA GLY A 278 3.53 -0.50 -19.83
C GLY A 278 4.52 0.28 -18.96
N TYR A 279 5.77 -0.16 -18.90
CA TYR A 279 6.82 0.58 -18.19
C TYR A 279 7.04 1.97 -18.81
N ASP A 280 7.12 2.05 -20.13
CA ASP A 280 7.34 3.33 -20.82
C ASP A 280 6.15 4.28 -20.63
N LEU A 281 4.92 3.77 -20.51
CA LEU A 281 3.74 4.58 -20.17
C LEU A 281 3.84 5.27 -18.81
N VAL A 282 4.44 4.62 -17.79
CA VAL A 282 4.74 5.28 -16.50
C VAL A 282 5.64 6.49 -16.71
N LEU A 283 6.71 6.32 -17.48
CA LEU A 283 7.67 7.39 -17.79
C LEU A 283 7.04 8.51 -18.61
N ILE A 284 6.20 8.18 -19.60
CA ILE A 284 5.49 9.15 -20.43
C ILE A 284 4.59 10.02 -19.55
N ARG A 285 3.73 9.41 -18.72
CA ARG A 285 2.83 10.16 -17.83
C ARG A 285 3.59 11.04 -16.83
N ARG A 286 4.76 10.58 -16.36
CA ARG A 286 5.65 11.42 -15.54
C ARG A 286 6.19 12.62 -16.31
N ALA A 287 6.63 12.42 -17.55
CA ALA A 287 7.10 13.51 -18.40
C ALA A 287 6.00 14.53 -18.67
N GLU A 288 4.74 14.11 -18.81
CA GLU A 288 3.59 14.99 -18.96
C GLU A 288 3.29 15.81 -17.71
N PHE A 289 3.43 15.22 -16.52
CA PHE A 289 3.31 15.95 -15.25
C PHE A 289 4.37 17.06 -15.10
N ILE A 290 5.58 16.81 -15.59
CA ILE A 290 6.67 17.80 -15.57
C ILE A 290 6.49 18.89 -16.63
N ARG A 291 5.77 18.60 -17.73
CA ARG A 291 5.63 19.46 -18.92
C ARG A 291 4.96 20.80 -18.64
N ASP A 292 4.19 20.93 -17.55
CA ASP A 292 3.45 22.15 -17.22
C ASP A 292 4.33 23.36 -16.82
N LYS A 293 5.67 23.23 -16.87
CA LYS A 293 6.61 24.26 -16.40
C LYS A 293 7.84 24.42 -17.31
N ASP A 294 7.70 25.04 -18.49
CA ASP A 294 8.81 25.47 -19.36
C ASP A 294 9.91 24.42 -19.68
N VAL A 295 9.62 23.14 -19.52
CA VAL A 295 10.57 22.04 -19.78
C VAL A 295 10.45 21.60 -21.23
N ARG A 296 11.58 21.29 -21.87
CA ARG A 296 11.60 20.66 -23.20
C ARG A 296 10.71 19.42 -23.22
N ARG A 297 10.07 19.14 -24.35
CA ARG A 297 9.30 17.91 -24.56
C ARG A 297 10.24 16.70 -24.56
N PHE A 298 9.92 15.67 -23.76
CA PHE A 298 10.65 14.40 -23.75
C PHE A 298 10.03 13.41 -24.74
N GLN A 299 10.88 12.71 -25.50
CA GLN A 299 10.51 11.65 -26.43
C GLN A 299 10.87 10.29 -25.82
N VAL A 300 10.12 9.86 -24.79
CA VAL A 300 10.43 8.66 -23.99
C VAL A 300 10.50 7.38 -24.83
N GLU A 301 9.66 7.25 -25.85
CA GLU A 301 9.59 6.04 -26.68
C GLU A 301 10.72 5.99 -27.73
N ASP A 302 11.01 7.13 -28.36
CA ASP A 302 11.91 7.21 -29.52
C ASP A 302 13.35 7.58 -29.16
N ASN A 303 13.57 8.17 -27.98
CA ASN A 303 14.88 8.66 -27.55
C ASN A 303 15.35 7.95 -26.27
N PRO A 304 16.35 7.04 -26.36
CA PRO A 304 16.89 6.33 -25.20
C PRO A 304 17.44 7.24 -24.10
N GLY A 305 17.98 8.42 -24.47
CA GLY A 305 18.47 9.41 -23.52
C GLY A 305 17.35 10.06 -22.72
N ASP A 306 16.25 10.43 -23.39
CA ASP A 306 15.06 10.97 -22.71
C ASP A 306 14.42 9.93 -21.80
N ARG A 307 14.37 8.68 -22.25
CA ARG A 307 13.90 7.57 -21.43
C ARG A 307 14.73 7.37 -20.17
N ALA A 308 16.06 7.37 -20.30
CA ALA A 308 16.98 7.20 -19.18
C ALA A 308 16.88 8.38 -18.19
N LEU A 309 16.84 9.61 -18.72
CA LEU A 309 16.68 10.82 -17.93
C LEU A 309 15.36 10.83 -17.17
N MET A 310 14.27 10.41 -17.82
CA MET A 310 12.97 10.38 -17.15
C MET A 310 12.91 9.33 -16.04
N ARG A 311 13.59 8.19 -16.22
CA ARG A 311 13.79 7.22 -15.14
C ARG A 311 14.54 7.83 -13.94
N LEU A 312 15.61 8.59 -14.19
CA LEU A 312 16.33 9.30 -13.13
C LEU A 312 15.42 10.31 -12.40
N PHE A 313 14.57 11.03 -13.13
CA PHE A 313 13.63 11.98 -12.52
C PHE A 313 12.56 11.29 -11.67
N CYS A 314 12.08 10.11 -12.08
CA CYS A 314 11.19 9.31 -11.24
C CYS A 314 11.89 8.90 -9.93
N MET A 315 13.10 8.31 -10.02
CA MET A 315 13.85 7.83 -8.85
C MET A 315 14.27 8.96 -7.89
N GLY A 316 14.58 10.15 -8.44
CA GLY A 316 14.90 11.33 -7.64
C GLY A 316 13.69 12.06 -7.06
N ASN A 317 12.47 11.53 -7.25
CA ASN A 317 11.21 12.22 -6.91
C ASN A 317 11.14 13.65 -7.46
N VAL A 318 11.74 13.88 -8.62
CA VAL A 318 11.84 15.20 -9.25
C VAL A 318 10.45 15.56 -9.78
N THR A 319 9.78 16.48 -9.10
CA THR A 319 8.39 16.90 -9.38
C THR A 319 8.30 18.36 -9.85
N THR A 320 9.40 19.11 -9.83
CA THR A 320 9.43 20.54 -10.21
C THR A 320 10.64 20.90 -11.07
N GLN A 321 10.52 21.97 -11.86
CA GLN A 321 11.63 22.51 -12.65
C GLN A 321 12.84 22.93 -11.79
N GLU A 322 12.59 23.39 -10.57
CA GLU A 322 13.63 23.75 -9.61
C GLU A 322 14.43 22.51 -9.17
N SER A 323 13.75 21.39 -8.90
CA SER A 323 14.39 20.10 -8.62
C SER A 323 15.11 19.50 -9.83
N ILE A 324 14.64 19.75 -11.05
CA ILE A 324 15.32 19.36 -12.31
C ILE A 324 16.63 20.14 -12.45
N ASN A 325 16.59 21.46 -12.34
CA ASN A 325 17.77 22.32 -12.47
C ASN A 325 18.79 22.04 -11.36
N GLN A 326 18.35 21.79 -10.12
CA GLN A 326 19.24 21.36 -9.04
C GLN A 326 19.87 19.99 -9.32
N SER A 327 19.10 19.01 -9.82
CA SER A 327 19.62 17.67 -10.14
C SER A 327 20.61 17.68 -11.32
N ILE A 328 20.35 18.50 -12.34
CA ILE A 328 21.24 18.69 -13.49
C ILE A 328 22.52 19.43 -13.08
N ASN A 329 22.41 20.47 -12.24
CA ASN A 329 23.57 21.23 -11.75
C ASN A 329 24.45 20.39 -10.81
N GLN A 330 23.86 19.59 -9.92
CA GLN A 330 24.62 18.69 -9.03
C GLN A 330 25.38 17.62 -9.82
N SER A 331 24.75 17.07 -10.86
CA SER A 331 25.39 16.07 -11.75
C SER A 331 26.53 16.67 -12.57
N SER A 332 26.38 17.93 -13.02
CA SER A 332 27.41 18.67 -13.77
C SER A 332 28.61 19.05 -12.90
N ILE A 333 28.37 19.41 -11.62
CA ILE A 333 29.43 19.70 -10.64
C ILE A 333 30.23 18.44 -10.30
N ASN A 334 29.57 17.29 -10.13
CA ASN A 334 30.26 16.02 -9.84
C ASN A 334 31.11 15.52 -11.03
N LEU A 335 30.70 15.79 -12.27
CA LEU A 335 31.49 15.50 -13.48
C LEU A 335 32.69 16.43 -13.68
N LEU A 336 32.63 17.65 -13.14
CA LEU A 336 33.74 18.61 -13.16
C LEU A 336 34.75 18.38 -12.02
N GLN A 337 34.36 17.66 -10.97
CA GLN A 337 35.24 17.29 -9.84
C GLN A 337 35.88 15.90 -9.99
N SER A 338 35.52 15.15 -11.04
CA SER A 338 36.04 13.81 -11.35
C SER A 338 36.97 13.77 -12.58
N ASN A 339 37.38 14.95 -13.09
CA ASN A 339 38.48 15.15 -14.04
C ASN A 339 39.60 15.97 -13.42
#